data_AF-R0LDJ6-F1
#
_entry.id   AF-R0LDJ6-F1
#
_cell.length_a   1.000
_cell.length_b   1.000
_cell.length_c   1.000
_cell.angle_alpha   90.00
_cell.angle_beta   90.00
_cell.angle_gamma   90.00
#
_symmetry.space_group_name_H-M   'P 1'
#
loop_
_entity.id
_entity.type
_entity.pdbx_description
1 polymer ?
#
loop_
_entity_poly.entity_id
_entity_poly.type
_entity_poly.pdbx_seq_one_letter_code
_entity_poly.pdbx_strand_id
1 'polypeptide(L)' 'YRHVTLPRELLKQVPKTHLMSEEEWRSLGVQQSLGWVHYMIHEP' A
#
# COMPACT_ATOMS: atom_id res chain seq x y z
N TYR A 1 5.44 1.90 12.93
CA TYR A 1 5.59 0.99 11.78
C TYR A 1 4.52 -0.09 11.85
N ARG A 2 3.89 -0.43 10.73
CA ARG A 2 2.83 -1.43 10.60
C ARG A 2 2.88 -2.01 9.19
N HIS A 3 2.56 -3.29 9.07
CA HIS A 3 2.33 -3.94 7.78
C HIS A 3 0.83 -4.10 7.52
N VAL A 4 0.43 -3.98 6.26
CA VAL A 4 -0.93 -4.27 5.80
C VAL A 4 -0.86 -5.49 4.89
N THR A 5 -1.65 -6.52 5.20
CA THR A 5 -1.79 -7.68 4.34
C THR A 5 -2.91 -7.42 3.33
N LEU A 6 -2.57 -7.48 2.04
CA LEU A 6 -3.54 -7.32 0.96
C LEU A 6 -4.03 -8.68 0.45
N PRO A 7 -5.32 -8.81 0.08
CA PRO A 7 -5.81 -9.95 -0.68
C PRO A 7 -5.02 -10.15 -1.98
N ARG A 8 -4.82 -11.41 -2.39
CA ARG A 8 -4.02 -11.76 -3.58
C ARG A 8 -4.50 -11.10 -4.87
N GLU A 9 -5.79 -10.84 -4.98
CA GLU A 9 -6.42 -10.21 -6.15
C GLU A 9 -6.00 -8.75 -6.31
N LEU A 10 -5.73 -8.05 -5.19
CA LEU A 10 -5.32 -6.64 -5.19
C LEU A 10 -3.82 -6.47 -5.44
N LEU A 11 -3.00 -7.52 -5.31
CA LEU A 11 -1.55 -7.45 -5.54
C LEU A 11 -1.20 -6.98 -6.96
N LYS A 12 -2.07 -7.25 -7.94
CA LYS A 12 -1.88 -6.79 -9.34
C LYS A 12 -2.02 -5.27 -9.50
N GLN A 13 -2.68 -4.60 -8.56
CA GLN A 13 -2.89 -3.16 -8.57
C GLN A 13 -1.80 -2.40 -7.80
N VAL A 14 -0.97 -3.10 -7.02
CA VAL A 14 0.15 -2.49 -6.29
C VAL A 14 1.25 -2.13 -7.29
N PRO A 15 1.68 -0.85 -7.36
CA PRO A 15 2.79 -0.45 -8.23
C PRO A 15 4.09 -1.11 -7.79
N LYS A 16 4.90 -1.56 -8.77
CA LYS A 16 6.26 -2.07 -8.54
C LYS A 16 7.35 -1.04 -8.82
N THR A 17 6.99 0.08 -9.46
CA THR A 17 7.95 1.10 -9.91
C THR A 17 8.17 2.21 -8.90
N HIS A 18 7.25 2.37 -7.94
CA HIS A 18 7.28 3.46 -6.95
C HIS A 18 6.48 3.09 -5.70
N LEU A 19 6.71 3.85 -4.62
CA LEU A 19 5.92 3.79 -3.39
C LEU A 19 4.59 4.51 -3.56
N MET A 20 3.55 3.96 -2.94
CA MET A 20 2.19 4.51 -3.03
C MET A 20 2.01 5.77 -2.17
N SER A 21 1.35 6.79 -2.73
CA SER A 21 0.84 7.93 -1.96
C SER A 21 -0.33 7.53 -1.06
N GLU A 22 -0.73 8.43 -0.15
CA GLU A 22 -1.89 8.22 0.71
C GLU A 22 -3.18 7.98 -0.09
N GLU A 23 -3.36 8.72 -1.18
CA GLU A 23 -4.51 8.59 -2.07
C GLU A 23 -4.53 7.23 -2.80
N GLU A 24 -3.37 6.73 -3.21
CA GLU A 24 -3.25 5.47 -3.96
C GLU A 24 -3.58 4.26 -3.08
N TRP A 25 -2.99 4.16 -1.89
CA TRP A 25 -3.32 3.03 -1.00
C TRP A 25 -4.75 3.13 -0.44
N ARG A 26 -5.29 4.35 -0.25
CA ARG A 26 -6.71 4.53 0.10
C ARG A 26 -7.64 4.07 -1.02
N SER A 27 -7.26 4.31 -2.28
CA SER A 27 -8.03 3.85 -3.45
C SER A 27 -8.04 2.33 -3.59
N LEU A 28 -7.01 1.63 -3.10
CA LEU A 28 -6.99 0.17 -2.97
C LEU A 28 -7.87 -0.36 -1.82
N GLY A 29 -8.49 0.52 -1.03
CA GLY A 29 -9.35 0.15 0.09
C GLY A 29 -8.60 -0.02 1.41
N VAL A 30 -7.31 0.34 1.49
CA VAL A 30 -6.59 0.37 2.76
C VAL A 30 -7.13 1.51 3.62
N GLN A 31 -7.56 1.20 4.84
CA GLN A 31 -8.12 2.17 5.78
C GLN A 31 -7.21 2.31 7.00
N GLN A 32 -6.66 3.51 7.18
CA GLN A 32 -5.86 3.90 8.34
C GLN A 32 -6.14 5.38 8.70
N SER A 33 -5.66 5.81 9.86
CA SER A 33 -5.62 7.23 10.24
C SER A 33 -4.82 8.05 9.22
N LEU A 34 -4.92 9.37 9.27
CA LEU A 34 -4.10 10.25 8.41
C LEU A 34 -2.61 10.15 8.80
N GLY A 35 -1.72 10.45 7.85
CA GLY A 35 -0.29 10.60 8.08
C GLY A 35 0.53 9.30 7.98
N TRP A 36 -0.07 8.21 7.51
CA TRP A 36 0.66 6.99 7.21
C TRP A 36 1.35 7.08 5.85
N VAL A 37 2.64 6.75 5.82
CA VAL A 37 3.46 6.78 4.61
C VAL A 37 3.89 5.37 4.25
N HIS A 38 3.65 4.98 3.00
CA HIS A 38 4.24 3.76 2.44
C HIS A 38 5.70 4.07 2.08
N TYR A 39 6.64 3.61 2.90
CA TYR A 39 8.04 4.05 2.86
C TYR A 39 9.01 3.02 2.26
N MET A 40 8.58 1.77 2.03
CA MET A 40 9.38 0.73 1.39
C MET A 40 8.50 -0.33 0.73
N ILE A 41 8.96 -0.89 -0.38
CA ILE A 41 8.41 -2.12 -0.96
C ILE A 41 9.24 -3.28 -0.44
N HIS A 42 8.58 -4.29 0.14
CA HIS A 42 9.23 -5.52 0.54
C HIS A 42 9.15 -6.53 -0.62
N GLU A 43 10.27 -6.79 -1.28
CA GLU A 43 10.43 -7.89 -2.23
C GLU A 43 11.03 -9.10 -1.48
N PRO A 44 10.28 -10.21 -1.36
CA PRO A 44 10.81 -11.47 -0.84
C PRO A 44 11.83 -12.13 -1.78
#